data_AF-X1GAV2-F1
#
_entry.id   AF-X1GAV2-F1
#
_cell.length_a   1.000
_cell.length_b   1.000
_cell.length_c   1.000
_cell.angle_alpha   90.00
_cell.angle_beta   90.00
_cell.angle_gamma   90.00
#
_symmetry.space_group_name_H-M   'P 1'
#
loop_
_entity.id
_entity.type
_entity.pdbx_description
1 polymer ?
#
loop_
_entity_poly.entity_id
_entity_poly.type
_entity_poly.pdbx_seq_one_letter_code
_entity_poly.pdbx_strand_id
1 'polypeptide(L)' 'MIKQWAEETRVRVRNVRRESRGKISDLEKNKEISEDEKKRAEKDIQILTDDFIKEIDEIQERKVKEISRV' A
#
# COMPACT_ATOMS: atom_id res chain seq x y z
N MET A 1 0.01 17.16 13.27
CA MET A 1 1.30 16.64 12.77
C MET A 1 1.25 15.13 12.54
N ILE A 2 1.09 14.26 13.55
CA ILE A 2 1.07 12.78 13.36
C ILE A 2 -0.01 12.31 12.38
N LYS A 3 -1.24 12.82 12.51
CA LYS A 3 -2.33 12.49 11.57
C LYS A 3 -2.01 12.87 10.12
N GLN A 4 -1.28 13.97 9.93
CA GLN A 4 -0.87 14.43 8.60
C GLN A 4 0.21 13.50 8.02
N TRP A 5 1.23 13.12 8.82
CA TRP A 5 2.25 12.17 8.38
C TRP A 5 1.67 10.79 8.06
N ALA A 6 0.69 10.33 8.84
CA ALA A 6 -0.02 9.08 8.54
C ALA A 6 -0.78 9.17 7.20
N GLU A 7 -1.46 10.29 6.93
CA GLU A 7 -2.15 10.48 5.66
C GLU A 7 -1.20 10.58 4.47
N GLU A 8 -0.12 11.34 4.58
CA GLU A 8 0.92 11.42 3.54
C GLU A 8 1.53 10.03 3.27
N THR A 9 1.73 9.22 4.31
CA THR A 9 2.23 7.85 4.16
C THR A 9 1.21 6.95 3.46
N ARG A 10 -0.08 7.01 3.84
CA ARG A 10 -1.16 6.29 3.13
C ARG A 10 -1.23 6.67 1.65
N VAL A 11 -1.08 7.95 1.32
CA VAL A 11 -1.03 8.42 -0.07
C VAL A 11 0.17 7.82 -0.81
N ARG A 12 1.36 7.80 -0.19
CA ARG A 12 2.56 7.17 -0.78
C ARG A 12 2.35 5.69 -1.06
N VAL A 13 1.79 4.94 -0.11
CA VAL A 13 1.49 3.50 -0.31
C VAL A 13 0.54 3.30 -1.49
N ARG A 14 -0.52 4.11 -1.60
CA ARG A 14 -1.45 4.04 -2.73
C ARG A 14 -0.81 4.39 -4.08
N ASN A 15 0.14 5.33 -4.09
CA ASN A 15 0.90 5.67 -5.30
C ASN A 15 1.80 4.51 -5.74
N VAL A 16 2.54 3.89 -4.82
CA VAL A 16 3.35 2.70 -5.11
C VAL A 16 2.48 1.56 -5.64
N ARG A 17 1.30 1.32 -5.05
CA ARG A 17 0.35 0.33 -5.57
C ARG A 17 -0.04 0.62 -7.03
N ARG A 18 -0.33 1.88 -7.36
CA ARG A 18 -0.70 2.30 -8.72
C ARG A 18 0.44 2.06 -9.70
N GLU A 19 1.66 2.43 -9.33
CA GLU A 19 2.86 2.20 -10.14
C GLU A 19 3.12 0.70 -10.37
N SER A 20 3.03 -0.12 -9.33
CA SER A 20 3.20 -1.58 -9.43
C SER A 20 2.13 -2.22 -10.31
N ARG A 21 0.86 -1.80 -10.20
CA ARG A 21 -0.21 -2.26 -11.12
C ARG A 21 0.09 -1.87 -12.58
N GLY A 22 0.62 -0.67 -12.81
CA GLY A 22 1.07 -0.23 -14.13
C GLY A 22 2.13 -1.18 -14.70
N LYS A 23 3.17 -1.46 -13.92
CA LYS A 23 4.25 -2.40 -14.31
C LYS A 23 3.72 -3.79 -14.63
N ILE A 24 2.82 -4.34 -13.82
CA ILE A 24 2.21 -5.65 -14.07
C ILE A 24 1.43 -5.64 -15.40
N SER A 25 0.68 -4.58 -15.67
CA SER A 25 -0.06 -4.45 -16.93
C SER A 25 0.89 -4.42 -18.13
N ASP A 26 2.03 -3.75 -18.01
CA ASP A 26 3.01 -3.67 -19.08
C ASP A 26 3.76 -4.99 -19.29
N LEU A 27 4.10 -5.73 -18.21
CA LEU A 27 4.66 -7.09 -18.29
C LEU A 27 3.73 -8.06 -19.03
N GLU A 28 2.42 -7.97 -18.79
CA GLU A 28 1.43 -8.81 -19.48
C GLU A 28 1.30 -8.44 -20.97
N LYS A 29 1.28 -7.15 -21.31
CA LYS A 29 1.31 -6.71 -22.71
C LYS A 29 2.56 -7.17 -23.45
N ASN A 30 3.70 -7.18 -22.77
CA ASN A 30 4.97 -7.68 -23.30
C ASN A 30 5.02 -9.22 -23.38
N LYS A 31 3.97 -9.91 -22.92
CA LYS A 31 3.87 -11.37 -22.83
C LYS A 31 4.95 -12.00 -21.93
N GLU A 32 5.46 -11.24 -20.97
CA GLU A 32 6.41 -11.72 -19.96
C GLU A 32 5.71 -12.49 -18.84
N ILE A 33 4.41 -12.23 -18.63
CA ILE A 33 3.55 -12.93 -17.69
C ILE A 33 2.20 -13.28 -18.34
N SER A 34 1.56 -14.34 -17.86
CA SER A 34 0.19 -14.73 -18.23
C SER A 34 -0.88 -13.89 -17.53
N GLU A 35 -2.13 -13.96 -18.02
CA GLU A 35 -3.28 -13.30 -17.38
C GLU A 35 -3.51 -13.81 -15.94
N ASP A 36 -3.28 -15.10 -15.69
CA ASP A 36 -3.43 -15.71 -14.37
C ASP A 36 -2.34 -15.26 -13.39
N GLU A 37 -1.11 -15.04 -13.89
CA GLU A 37 -0.02 -14.45 -13.10
C GLU A 37 -0.29 -12.98 -12.78
N LYS A 38 -0.79 -12.21 -13.73
CA LYS A 38 -1.24 -10.83 -13.51
C LYS A 38 -2.31 -10.76 -12.42
N LYS A 39 -3.35 -11.60 -12.49
CA LYS A 39 -4.42 -11.65 -11.47
C LYS A 39 -3.88 -11.98 -10.08
N ARG A 40 -2.94 -12.94 -9.99
CA ARG A 40 -2.28 -13.28 -8.72
C ARG A 40 -1.46 -12.12 -8.17
N ALA A 41 -0.59 -11.53 -8.99
CA ALA A 41 0.24 -10.40 -8.59
C ALA A 41 -0.59 -9.18 -8.15
N GLU A 42 -1.70 -8.88 -8.84
CA GLU A 42 -2.61 -7.82 -8.43
C GLU A 42 -3.27 -8.08 -7.08
N LYS A 43 -3.65 -9.34 -6.80
CA LYS A 43 -4.21 -9.74 -5.51
C LYS A 43 -3.17 -9.60 -4.39
N ASP A 44 -1.95 -10.06 -4.61
CA ASP A 44 -0.88 -10.02 -3.62
C ASP A 44 -0.50 -8.57 -3.28
N ILE A 45 -0.41 -7.70 -4.28
CA ILE A 45 -0.20 -6.26 -4.08
C ILE A 45 -1.33 -5.62 -3.27
N GLN A 46 -2.58 -6.04 -3.50
CA GLN A 46 -3.72 -5.52 -2.75
C GLN A 46 -3.64 -5.94 -1.28
N ILE A 47 -3.35 -7.21 -1.00
CA ILE A 47 -3.15 -7.72 0.37
C ILE A 47 -2.04 -6.94 1.08
N LEU A 48 -0.86 -6.80 0.43
CA LEU A 48 0.25 -6.02 0.99
C LEU A 48 -0.13 -4.56 1.26
N THR A 49 -0.89 -3.94 0.36
CA THR A 49 -1.35 -2.57 0.53
C THR A 49 -2.24 -2.44 1.76
N ASP A 50 -3.17 -3.38 1.94
CA ASP A 50 -4.11 -3.36 3.07
C ASP A 50 -3.39 -3.60 4.40
N ASP A 51 -2.41 -4.50 4.42
CA ASP A 51 -1.58 -4.78 5.60
C ASP A 51 -0.78 -3.53 6.02
N PHE A 52 -0.12 -2.84 5.09
CA PHE A 52 0.62 -1.62 5.40
C PHE A 52 -0.28 -0.46 5.82
N ILE A 53 -1.48 -0.32 5.24
CA ILE A 53 -2.45 0.69 5.68
C ILE A 53 -2.84 0.42 7.14
N LYS A 54 -3.12 -0.83 7.48
CA LYS A 54 -3.46 -1.22 8.85
C LYS A 54 -2.31 -0.93 9.82
N GLU A 55 -1.08 -1.25 9.45
CA GLU A 55 0.10 -0.95 10.27
C GLU A 55 0.27 0.56 10.51
N ILE A 56 0.07 1.38 9.47
CA ILE A 56 0.11 2.85 9.58
C ILE A 56 -0.95 3.34 10.58
N ASP A 57 -2.16 2.81 10.50
CA ASP A 57 -3.26 3.18 11.39
C ASP A 57 -2.97 2.81 12.86
N GLU A 58 -2.44 1.60 13.09
CA GLU A 58 -2.03 1.14 14.42
C GLU A 58 -0.89 2.00 15.01
N ILE A 59 0.13 2.33 14.21
CA ILE A 59 1.23 3.20 14.62
C ILE A 59 0.71 4.61 14.94
N GLN A 60 -0.16 5.16 14.10
CA GLN A 60 -0.77 6.47 14.30
C GLN A 60 -1.53 6.50 15.63
N GLU A 61 -2.39 5.51 15.88
CA GLU A 61 -3.18 5.43 17.12
C GLU A 61 -2.28 5.32 18.34
N ARG A 62 -1.29 4.41 18.30
CA ARG A 62 -0.33 4.22 19.39
C ARG A 62 0.41 5.52 19.71
N LYS A 63 0.92 6.22 18.70
CA LYS A 63 1.71 7.44 18.92
C LYS A 63 0.87 8.61 19.38
N VAL A 64 -0.38 8.73 18.91
CA VAL A 64 -1.33 9.72 19.42
C VAL A 64 -1.65 9.46 20.89
N LYS A 65 -1.91 8.20 21.29
CA LYS A 65 -2.18 7.83 22.68
C LYS A 65 -0.99 8.14 23.59
N GLU A 66 0.23 7.79 23.17
CA GLU A 66 1.48 8.06 23.91
C GLU A 66 1.62 9.56 24.24
N ILE A 67 1.39 10.44 23.26
CA ILE A 67 1.53 11.89 23.45
C ILE A 67 0.38 12.48 24.26
N SER A 68 -0.84 11.94 24.14
CA SER A 68 -1.99 12.41 24.93
C SER A 68 -1.95 12.02 26.42
N ARG A 69 -1.08 11.09 26.81
CA ARG A 69 -0.92 10.62 28.20
C ARG A 69 0.16 11.38 28.97
N VAL A 70 0.74 12.41 28.38
CA VAL A 70 1.67 13.36 28.99
C VAL A 70 0.96 14.68 29.23
#